data_AF-A0A518JM42-F1
#
_entry.id   AF-A0A518JM42-F1
#
_cell.length_a   1.000
_cell.length_b   1.000
_cell.length_c   1.000
_cell.angle_alpha   90.00
_cell.angle_beta   90.00
_cell.angle_gamma   90.00
#
_symmetry.space_group_name_H-M   'P 1'
#
loop_
_entity.id
_entity.type
_entity.pdbx_description
1 polymer ?
#
loop_
_entity_poly.entity_id
_entity_poly.type
_entity_poly.pdbx_seq_one_letter_code
_entity_poly.pdbx_strand_id
1 'polypeptide(L)'
;MLQPIEFAAVVASAVYGVLLARRHDMDFVGVFSLAFIVAFGGGTLRDLFLDRHPLFWIQEDHYPVVVFAIALAAYGVRRIPDRTESILSIPDALGLGLFSIAGASAAIEAGTSYFIASLLGAVTGTFLGA
;
A
#
# COMPACT_ATOMS: atom_id res chain seq x y z
N MET A 1 5.25 16.68 -5.23
CA MET A 1 4.83 16.77 -3.81
C MET A 1 4.27 15.45 -3.26
N LEU A 2 3.93 14.45 -4.10
CA LEU A 2 3.29 13.20 -3.66
C LEU A 2 4.25 12.11 -3.14
N GLN A 3 5.52 12.11 -3.57
CA GLN A 3 6.51 11.08 -3.21
C GLN A 3 6.55 10.71 -1.71
N PRO A 4 6.59 11.65 -0.74
CA PRO A 4 6.61 11.28 0.68
C PRO A 4 5.31 10.66 1.18
N ILE A 5 4.15 11.10 0.65
CA ILE A 5 2.83 10.55 1.00
C ILE A 5 2.72 9.12 0.46
N GLU A 6 3.14 8.92 -0.78
CA GLU A 6 3.13 7.60 -1.42
C GLU A 6 4.07 6.62 -0.73
N PHE A 7 5.27 7.07 -0.36
CA PHE A 7 6.20 6.25 0.41
C PHE A 7 5.63 5.85 1.77
N ALA A 8 5.01 6.80 2.50
CA ALA A 8 4.36 6.50 3.77
C ALA A 8 3.16 5.54 3.58
N ALA A 9 2.38 5.68 2.51
CA ALA A 9 1.27 4.79 2.18
C ALA A 9 1.77 3.35 1.93
N VAL A 10 2.82 3.20 1.11
CA VAL A 10 3.47 1.91 0.82
C VAL A 10 3.97 1.25 2.11
N VAL A 11 4.64 2.01 2.99
CA VAL A 11 5.12 1.48 4.27
C VAL A 11 3.97 1.03 5.17
N ALA A 12 2.93 1.85 5.33
CA ALA A 12 1.78 1.49 6.15
C ALA A 12 1.06 0.24 5.62
N SER A 13 0.79 0.19 4.33
CA SER A 13 0.17 -0.94 3.65
C SER A 13 1.04 -2.20 3.68
N ALA A 14 2.35 -2.08 3.54
CA ALA A 14 3.27 -3.22 3.67
C ALA A 14 3.23 -3.80 5.08
N VAL A 15 3.22 -2.95 6.12
CA VAL A 15 3.09 -3.40 7.52
C VAL A 15 1.76 -4.13 7.72
N TYR A 16 0.64 -3.58 7.22
CA TYR A 16 -0.65 -4.27 7.27
C TYR A 16 -0.61 -5.64 6.57
N GLY A 17 -0.11 -5.70 5.33
CA GLY A 17 -0.05 -6.95 4.56
C GLY A 17 0.83 -8.02 5.20
N VAL A 18 1.95 -7.61 5.81
CA VAL A 18 2.81 -8.53 6.56
C VAL A 18 2.10 -9.07 7.81
N LEU A 19 1.47 -8.20 8.60
CA LEU A 19 0.73 -8.61 9.80
C LEU A 19 -0.43 -9.54 9.44
N LEU A 20 -1.14 -9.23 8.35
CA LEU A 20 -2.23 -10.06 7.83
C LEU A 20 -1.72 -11.43 7.39
N ALA A 21 -0.62 -11.50 6.63
CA ALA A 21 -0.03 -12.76 6.20
C ALA A 21 0.41 -13.63 7.38
N ARG A 22 0.99 -13.02 8.41
CA ARG A 22 1.42 -13.72 9.62
C ARG A 22 0.24 -14.27 10.42
N ARG A 23 -0.92 -13.60 10.40
CA ARG A 23 -2.16 -14.11 11.00
C ARG A 23 -2.66 -15.39 10.32
N HIS A 24 -2.34 -15.54 9.04
CA HIS A 24 -2.69 -16.73 8.25
C HIS A 24 -1.57 -17.77 8.21
N ASP A 25 -0.59 -17.69 9.12
CA ASP A 25 0.54 -18.63 9.22
C ASP A 25 1.28 -18.86 7.89
N MET A 26 1.32 -17.83 7.03
CA MET A 26 2.01 -17.90 5.75
C MET A 26 3.53 -17.98 5.94
N ASP A 27 4.20 -18.65 4.99
CA ASP A 27 5.66 -18.69 4.92
C ASP A 27 6.24 -17.35 4.42
N PHE A 28 7.56 -17.23 4.36
CA PHE A 28 8.20 -15.98 3.97
C PHE A 28 7.77 -15.49 2.58
N VAL A 29 7.64 -16.41 1.62
CA VAL A 29 7.21 -16.09 0.25
C VAL A 29 5.79 -15.53 0.29
N GLY A 30 4.88 -16.20 0.99
CA GLY A 30 3.51 -15.72 1.19
C GLY A 30 3.42 -14.36 1.87
N VAL A 31 4.23 -14.12 2.92
CA VAL A 31 4.31 -12.83 3.62
C VAL A 31 4.76 -11.72 2.68
N PHE A 32 5.84 -11.94 1.93
CA PHE A 32 6.32 -10.96 0.98
C PHE A 32 5.33 -10.71 -0.15
N SER A 33 4.74 -11.76 -0.73
CA SER A 33 3.75 -11.64 -1.79
C SER A 33 2.52 -10.85 -1.36
N LEU A 34 1.96 -11.13 -0.17
CA LEU A 34 0.80 -10.39 0.32
C LEU A 34 1.15 -8.93 0.62
N ALA A 35 2.28 -8.68 1.29
CA ALA A 35 2.76 -7.32 1.56
C ALA A 35 2.99 -6.52 0.27
N PHE A 36 3.58 -7.16 -0.75
CA PHE A 36 3.81 -6.56 -2.07
C PHE A 36 2.49 -6.18 -2.73
N ILE A 37 1.55 -7.12 -2.81
CA ILE A 37 0.24 -6.88 -3.42
C ILE A 37 -0.44 -5.72 -2.70
N VAL A 38 -0.56 -5.79 -1.37
CA VAL A 38 -1.22 -4.78 -0.53
C VAL A 38 -0.57 -3.39 -0.66
N ALA A 39 0.76 -3.32 -0.70
CA ALA A 39 1.48 -2.06 -0.77
C ALA A 39 1.43 -1.41 -2.17
N PHE A 40 1.37 -2.19 -3.24
CA PHE A 40 1.51 -1.66 -4.61
C PHE A 40 0.24 -1.67 -5.43
N GLY A 41 -0.75 -2.51 -5.15
CA GLY A 41 -1.86 -2.68 -6.09
C GLY A 41 -2.78 -1.46 -6.20
N GLY A 42 -2.98 -0.69 -5.13
CA GLY A 42 -3.77 0.55 -5.17
C GLY A 42 -3.12 1.59 -6.08
N GLY A 43 -1.85 1.90 -5.84
CA GLY A 43 -1.06 2.81 -6.69
C GLY A 43 -0.88 2.29 -8.12
N THR A 44 -0.77 0.98 -8.31
CA THR A 44 -0.69 0.37 -9.64
C THR A 44 -1.99 0.58 -10.42
N LEU A 45 -3.16 0.33 -9.82
CA LEU A 45 -4.43 0.61 -10.48
C LEU A 45 -4.60 2.08 -10.82
N ARG A 46 -4.24 2.97 -9.89
CA ARG A 46 -4.24 4.42 -10.14
C ARG A 46 -3.41 4.75 -11.37
N ASP A 47 -2.18 4.25 -11.44
CA ASP A 47 -1.26 4.54 -12.54
C ASP A 47 -1.80 3.99 -13.86
N LEU A 48 -2.38 2.79 -13.87
CA LEU A 48 -3.04 2.23 -15.06
C LEU A 48 -4.24 3.07 -15.52
N PHE A 49 -5.07 3.55 -14.60
CA PHE A 49 -6.22 4.40 -14.95
C PHE A 49 -5.82 5.79 -15.46
N LEU A 50 -4.66 6.30 -15.02
CA LEU A 50 -4.11 7.59 -15.46
C LEU A 50 -3.10 7.46 -16.60
N ASP A 51 -2.94 6.26 -17.18
CA ASP A 51 -1.95 5.95 -18.22
C ASP A 51 -0.52 6.37 -17.85
N ARG A 52 -0.17 6.26 -16.57
CA ARG A 52 1.16 6.58 -16.03
C ARG A 52 2.08 5.36 -16.15
N HIS A 53 3.01 5.44 -17.09
CA HIS A 53 4.02 4.42 -17.32
C HIS A 53 5.43 5.05 -17.35
N PRO A 54 6.46 4.38 -16.79
CA PRO A 54 6.40 3.13 -16.03
C PRO A 54 5.66 3.26 -14.69
N LEU A 55 5.20 2.14 -14.12
CA LEU A 55 4.55 2.13 -12.79
C LEU A 55 5.52 2.67 -11.74
N PHE A 56 5.00 3.38 -10.72
CA PHE A 56 5.85 4.08 -9.74
C PHE A 56 6.91 3.17 -9.07
N TRP A 57 6.55 1.94 -8.69
CA TRP A 57 7.45 0.99 -8.03
C TRP A 57 8.42 0.29 -8.98
N ILE A 58 8.18 0.35 -10.30
CA ILE A 58 9.12 -0.08 -11.34
C ILE A 58 10.11 1.04 -11.63
N GLN A 59 9.63 2.29 -11.63
CA GLN A 59 10.44 3.46 -11.87
C GLN A 59 11.47 3.70 -10.75
N GLU A 60 11.06 3.43 -9.52
CA GLU A 60 11.79 3.77 -8.30
C GLU A 60 11.95 2.51 -7.43
N ASP A 61 13.15 1.92 -7.46
CA ASP A 61 13.47 0.64 -6.80
C ASP A 61 13.42 0.67 -5.27
N HIS A 62 13.53 1.86 -4.68
CA HIS A 62 13.46 2.04 -3.23
C HIS A 62 12.11 1.58 -2.63
N TYR A 63 11.02 1.62 -3.42
CA TYR A 63 9.70 1.13 -3.02
C TYR A 63 9.68 -0.40 -2.80
N PRO A 64 9.98 -1.26 -3.79
CA PRO A 64 10.02 -2.71 -3.55
C PRO A 64 11.08 -3.11 -2.53
N VAL A 65 12.21 -2.39 -2.44
CA VAL A 65 13.26 -2.64 -1.44
C VAL A 65 12.73 -2.45 -0.01
N VAL A 66 11.96 -1.38 0.26
CA VAL A 66 11.42 -1.15 1.62
C VAL A 66 10.39 -2.22 1.99
N VAL A 67 9.54 -2.64 1.05
CA VAL A 67 8.55 -3.71 1.29
C VAL A 67 9.23 -5.03 1.60
N PHE A 68 10.28 -5.38 0.85
CA PHE A 68 11.09 -6.56 1.11
C PHE A 68 11.75 -6.50 2.49
N ALA A 69 12.32 -5.35 2.87
CA ALA A 69 12.93 -5.16 4.18
C ALA A 69 11.92 -5.32 5.33
N ILE A 70 10.70 -4.79 5.19
CA ILE A 70 9.62 -4.94 6.18
C ILE A 70 9.21 -6.41 6.31
N ALA A 71 9.03 -7.12 5.19
CA ALA A 71 8.71 -8.55 5.19
C ALA A 71 9.80 -9.40 5.88
N LEU A 72 11.07 -9.12 5.57
CA LEU A 72 12.21 -9.79 6.17
C LEU A 72 12.31 -9.54 7.68
N ALA A 73 12.13 -8.29 8.10
CA ALA A 73 12.15 -7.92 9.52
C ALA A 73 11.04 -8.65 10.29
N ALA A 74 9.83 -8.71 9.74
CA ALA A 74 8.71 -9.38 10.41
C ALA A 74 8.84 -10.90 10.46
N TYR A 75 9.47 -11.52 9.46
CA TYR A 75 9.75 -12.96 9.50
C TYR A 75 10.71 -13.33 10.64
N GLY A 76 11.69 -12.45 10.94
CA GLY A 76 12.60 -12.62 12.09
C GLY A 76 11.91 -12.51 13.47
N VAL A 77 10.72 -11.93 13.54
CA VAL A 77 9.96 -11.78 14.79
C VAL A 77 9.17 -13.06 15.08
N ARG A 78 9.62 -13.83 16.08
CA ARG A 78 9.02 -15.12 16.48
C ARG A 78 7.61 -15.02 17.10
N ARG A 79 7.24 -13.90 17.71
CA ARG A 79 5.93 -13.70 18.34
C ARG A 79 5.38 -12.31 18.01
N ILE A 80 4.24 -12.28 17.34
CA ILE A 80 3.42 -11.08 17.18
C ILE A 80 2.33 -11.16 18.25
N PRO A 81 2.05 -10.09 19.02
CA PRO A 81 1.05 -10.14 20.09
C PRO A 81 -0.36 -10.49 19.58
N ASP A 82 -1.08 -11.36 20.29
CA ASP A 82 -2.45 -11.81 19.97
C ASP A 82 -3.53 -10.70 20.01
N ARG A 83 -3.17 -9.44 20.30
CA ARG A 83 -4.07 -8.28 20.16
C ARG A 83 -4.18 -7.84 18.69
N THR A 84 -4.50 -8.81 17.84
CA THR A 84 -4.33 -8.76 16.39
C THR A 84 -5.25 -7.76 15.69
N GLU A 85 -6.50 -7.61 16.14
CA GLU A 85 -7.44 -6.72 15.45
C GLU A 85 -7.09 -5.24 15.62
N SER A 86 -6.79 -4.79 16.84
CA SER A 86 -6.47 -3.39 17.07
C SER A 86 -5.12 -2.96 16.47
N ILE A 87 -4.19 -3.90 16.28
CA ILE A 87 -2.87 -3.62 15.68
C ILE A 87 -2.97 -3.57 14.15
N LEU A 88 -3.88 -4.34 13.53
CA LEU A 88 -4.09 -4.33 12.08
C LEU A 88 -4.81 -3.06 11.59
N SER A 89 -5.77 -2.53 12.36
CA SER A 89 -6.60 -1.40 11.91
C SER A 89 -5.83 -0.09 11.75
N ILE A 90 -4.75 0.12 12.50
CA ILE A 90 -3.96 1.36 12.43
C ILE A 90 -3.21 1.49 11.09
N PRO A 91 -2.33 0.54 10.70
CA PRO A 91 -1.65 0.61 9.42
C PRO A 91 -2.61 0.56 8.23
N ASP A 92 -3.72 -0.18 8.34
CA ASP A 92 -4.77 -0.20 7.31
C ASP A 92 -5.41 1.18 7.12
N ALA A 93 -5.89 1.81 8.19
CA ALA A 93 -6.49 3.15 8.13
C ALA A 93 -5.51 4.21 7.61
N LEU A 94 -4.22 4.11 7.99
CA LEU A 94 -3.17 4.99 7.48
C LEU A 94 -2.93 4.78 5.97
N GLY A 95 -2.77 3.52 5.54
CA GLY A 95 -2.58 3.18 4.13
C GLY A 95 -3.76 3.67 3.28
N LEU A 96 -4.99 3.37 3.70
CA LEU A 96 -6.21 3.78 3.02
C LEU A 96 -6.31 5.31 2.90
N GLY A 97 -6.07 6.05 3.98
CA GLY A 97 -6.13 7.51 3.96
C GLY A 97 -5.05 8.15 3.07
N LEU A 98 -3.81 7.68 3.16
CA LEU A 98 -2.69 8.22 2.38
C LEU A 98 -2.83 7.89 0.89
N PHE A 99 -3.24 6.67 0.54
CA PHE A 99 -3.53 6.30 -0.85
C PHE A 99 -4.73 7.05 -1.42
N SER A 100 -5.75 7.32 -0.60
CA SER A 100 -6.89 8.14 -1.03
C SER A 100 -6.47 9.55 -1.42
N ILE A 101 -5.62 10.18 -0.60
CA ILE A 101 -5.07 11.50 -0.88
C ILE A 101 -4.19 11.45 -2.13
N ALA A 102 -3.25 10.49 -2.21
CA ALA A 102 -2.34 10.36 -3.34
C ALA A 102 -3.08 10.10 -4.67
N GLY A 103 -4.11 9.24 -4.66
CA GLY A 103 -4.95 8.95 -5.82
C GLY A 103 -5.76 10.16 -6.29
N ALA A 104 -6.42 10.87 -5.35
CA ALA A 104 -7.19 12.06 -5.69
C ALA A 104 -6.29 13.18 -6.23
N SER A 105 -5.14 13.43 -5.60
CA SER A 105 -4.19 14.44 -6.07
C SER A 105 -3.64 14.11 -7.46
N ALA A 106 -3.26 12.86 -7.71
CA ALA A 106 -2.78 12.42 -9.02
C ALA A 106 -3.85 12.60 -10.12
N ALA A 107 -5.13 12.34 -9.80
CA ALA A 107 -6.23 12.53 -10.72
C ALA A 107 -6.47 14.01 -11.06
N ILE A 108 -6.36 14.90 -10.08
CA ILE A 108 -6.48 16.36 -10.27
C ILE A 108 -5.33 16.85 -11.14
N GLU A 109 -4.10 16.41 -10.87
CA GLU A 109 -2.92 16.74 -11.70
C GLU A 109 -3.07 16.25 -13.15
N ALA A 110 -3.76 15.13 -13.36
CA ALA A 110 -4.07 14.61 -14.68
C ALA A 110 -5.20 15.39 -15.40
N GLY A 111 -5.76 16.44 -14.80
CA GLY A 111 -6.79 17.29 -15.41
C GLY A 111 -8.19 16.68 -15.40
N THR A 112 -8.44 15.66 -14.58
CA THR A 112 -9.78 15.05 -14.45
C THR A 112 -10.73 15.95 -13.64
N SER A 113 -12.05 15.72 -13.77
CA SER A 113 -13.06 16.39 -12.94
C SER A 113 -12.91 16.01 -11.47
N TYR A 114 -13.25 16.93 -10.55
CA TYR A 114 -13.25 16.67 -9.10
C TYR A 114 -14.06 15.44 -8.68
N PHE A 115 -15.13 15.12 -9.40
CA PHE A 115 -15.91 13.91 -9.16
C PHE A 115 -15.13 12.63 -9.51
N ILE A 116 -14.39 12.64 -10.62
CA ILE A 116 -13.54 11.51 -11.01
C ILE A 116 -12.35 11.40 -10.04
N ALA A 117 -11.78 12.53 -9.64
CA ALA A 117 -10.68 12.55 -8.68
C ALA A 117 -11.06 11.95 -7.32
N SER A 118 -12.25 12.25 -6.80
CA SER A 118 -12.72 11.65 -5.54
C SER A 118 -12.94 10.15 -5.66
N LEU A 119 -13.51 9.68 -6.79
CA LEU A 119 -13.67 8.26 -7.07
C LEU A 119 -12.32 7.55 -7.20
N LEU A 120 -11.37 8.13 -7.94
CA LEU A 120 -10.05 7.54 -8.12
C LEU A 120 -9.28 7.49 -6.79
N GLY A 121 -9.38 8.53 -5.97
CA GLY A 121 -8.86 8.52 -4.61
C GLY A 121 -9.44 7.35 -3.80
N ALA A 122 -10.77 7.23 -3.73
CA ALA A 122 -11.43 6.15 -3.01
C ALA A 122 -10.97 4.77 -3.52
N VAL A 123 -10.96 4.54 -4.84
CA VAL A 123 -10.51 3.27 -5.43
C VAL A 123 -9.05 2.97 -5.10
N THR A 124 -8.16 3.97 -5.19
CA THR A 124 -6.73 3.81 -4.87
C THR A 124 -6.54 3.40 -3.41
N GLY A 125 -7.33 3.97 -2.49
CA GLY A 125 -7.26 3.68 -1.06
C GLY A 125 -7.87 2.33 -0.66
N THR A 126 -9.02 1.96 -1.22
CA THR A 126 -9.79 0.79 -0.76
C THR A 126 -9.48 -0.50 -1.51
N PHE A 127 -8.76 -0.46 -2.63
CA PHE A 127 -8.60 -1.65 -3.47
C PHE A 127 -7.97 -2.85 -2.75
N LEU A 128 -7.11 -2.60 -1.76
CA LEU A 128 -6.39 -3.63 -1.02
C LEU A 128 -6.36 -3.41 0.50
N GLY A 129 -7.01 -2.35 0.98
CA GLY A 129 -7.22 -2.05 2.39
C GLY A 129 -8.70 -2.10 2.75
N ALA A 130 -9.02 -3.00 3.68
CA ALA A 130 -10.24 -3.10 4.51
C ALA A 130 -10.14 -4.36 5.41
#